data_AF-A0A3S0B387-F1
#
_entry.id   AF-A0A3S0B387-F1
#
_cell.length_a   1.000
_cell.length_b   1.000
_cell.length_c   1.000
_cell.angle_alpha   90.00
_cell.angle_beta   90.00
_cell.angle_gamma   90.00
#
_symmetry.space_group_name_H-M   'P 1'
#
loop_
_entity.id
_entity.type
_entity.pdbx_description
1 polymer ?
#
loop_
_entity_poly.entity_id
_entity_poly.type
_entity_poly.pdbx_seq_one_letter_code
_entity_poly.pdbx_strand_id
1 'polypeptide(L)'
;MLATEGFLEVQILATLDEKEGLAVLRYDIDPGPPVLVESLRLELSGPLSEHPDVEQWREKMLAQISLKPESRFRQDDWDASKKQSLALLLADSYPLASLVMSEALLDADSRTARLQLQVDSGPLVTLGPIQVEGLQRLPERVVTRLTRIEPGVPYRRSSLLDFQSALQGTPYFSSVIVDVDPAPDQPLLTPVLVKVKEAQRQRVGFGVGYNTNTGARVEVNYQHANVADQGWIFNANTSLETRRQFAEAKLATPLTAKGYVESVFANNESTQVQNVDSQIYKIGVGRERDIGNIKTLLALTYERESSVVGDDADASRLQALVLGYNWNRRDLDDPISPALGNVISVRVAGAARRLLSDTSFVHAFGRLSLYSPMPWRSGYLLLRGDVGQVFAEQVALVPSDWLFRIGGVNSVRGYDYQSIGVPQNGAVIGGAVTASATIEYQHAFAPSWRWAAFIDAGDATSSWSNVTLHR
;
A
#
# COMPACT_ATOMS: atom_id res chain seq x y z
N MET A 1 -3.41 -34.64 -25.83
CA MET A 1 -4.29 -35.63 -26.51
C MET A 1 -5.46 -34.87 -27.12
N LEU A 2 -5.98 -35.25 -28.28
CA LEU A 2 -7.11 -34.52 -28.90
C LEU A 2 -8.47 -34.86 -28.26
N ALA A 3 -8.57 -36.03 -27.62
CA ALA A 3 -9.74 -36.42 -26.83
C ALA A 3 -10.03 -35.46 -25.66
N THR A 4 -9.00 -34.92 -24.99
CA THR A 4 -9.16 -33.94 -23.91
C THR A 4 -9.60 -32.56 -24.40
N GLU A 5 -9.49 -32.32 -25.71
CA GLU A 5 -9.95 -31.11 -26.40
C GLU A 5 -11.35 -31.27 -27.02
N GLY A 6 -12.02 -32.40 -26.75
CA GLY A 6 -13.38 -32.68 -27.22
C GLY A 6 -13.44 -33.36 -28.59
N PHE A 7 -12.34 -33.91 -29.11
CA PHE A 7 -12.30 -34.62 -30.38
C PHE A 7 -12.20 -36.13 -30.17
N LEU A 8 -13.30 -36.85 -30.38
CA LEU A 8 -13.39 -38.29 -30.14
C LEU A 8 -13.10 -39.15 -31.39
N GLU A 9 -13.31 -38.61 -32.58
CA GLU A 9 -13.18 -39.33 -33.86
C GLU A 9 -11.92 -38.91 -34.65
N VAL A 10 -10.78 -38.80 -33.96
CA VAL A 10 -9.53 -38.30 -34.56
C VAL A 10 -8.95 -39.33 -35.53
N GLN A 11 -8.70 -38.92 -36.77
CA GLN A 11 -7.99 -39.72 -37.76
C GLN A 11 -6.54 -39.26 -37.87
N ILE A 12 -5.60 -40.19 -37.73
CA ILE A 12 -4.16 -39.92 -37.83
C ILE A 12 -3.57 -40.76 -38.95
N LEU A 13 -3.01 -40.10 -39.95
CA LEU A 13 -2.31 -40.73 -41.06
C LEU A 13 -0.82 -40.45 -40.91
N ALA A 14 -0.06 -41.50 -40.57
CA ALA A 14 1.39 -41.40 -40.41
C ALA A 14 2.09 -41.85 -41.69
N THR A 15 2.92 -40.98 -42.27
CA THR A 15 3.74 -41.28 -43.44
C THR A 15 5.21 -41.14 -43.08
N LEU A 16 6.02 -42.15 -43.39
CA LEU A 16 7.47 -42.10 -43.24
C LEU A 16 8.08 -41.69 -44.59
N ASP A 17 8.83 -40.59 -44.57
CA ASP A 17 9.55 -40.06 -45.72
C ASP A 17 11.05 -40.05 -45.42
N GLU A 18 11.90 -39.94 -46.44
CA GLU A 18 13.36 -39.85 -46.26
C GLU A 18 13.86 -38.55 -46.89
N LYS A 19 14.41 -37.67 -46.06
CA LYS A 19 14.87 -36.35 -46.48
C LYS A 19 16.32 -36.18 -46.07
N GLU A 20 17.21 -36.03 -47.06
CA GLU A 20 18.65 -35.88 -46.88
C GLU A 20 19.32 -37.03 -46.09
N GLY A 21 18.83 -38.27 -46.28
CA GLY A 21 19.36 -39.47 -45.62
C GLY A 21 18.91 -39.64 -44.16
N LEU A 22 17.94 -38.83 -43.71
CA LEU A 22 17.29 -38.97 -42.41
C LEU A 22 15.81 -39.32 -42.59
N ALA A 23 15.34 -40.29 -41.82
CA ALA A 23 13.94 -40.67 -41.81
C ALA A 23 13.09 -39.58 -41.11
N VAL A 24 12.13 -39.02 -41.83
CA VAL A 24 11.18 -37.99 -41.36
C VAL A 24 9.79 -38.60 -41.28
N LEU A 25 9.22 -38.62 -40.07
CA LEU A 25 7.85 -39.09 -39.85
C LEU A 25 6.89 -37.89 -39.89
N ARG A 26 5.96 -37.87 -40.85
CA ARG A 26 4.91 -36.86 -40.95
C ARG A 26 3.59 -37.46 -40.47
N TYR A 27 2.86 -36.69 -39.66
CA TYR A 27 1.52 -37.04 -39.20
C TYR A 27 0.52 -36.02 -39.76
N ASP A 28 -0.38 -36.48 -40.61
CA ASP A 28 -1.55 -35.71 -41.04
C ASP A 28 -2.72 -36.08 -40.11
N ILE A 29 -3.18 -35.09 -39.34
CA ILE A 29 -4.18 -35.31 -38.27
C ILE A 29 -5.46 -34.56 -38.64
N ASP A 30 -6.55 -35.29 -38.81
CA ASP A 30 -7.91 -34.74 -38.90
C ASP A 30 -8.62 -34.96 -37.55
N PRO A 31 -8.86 -33.89 -36.76
CA PRO A 31 -9.52 -34.01 -35.47
C PRO A 31 -10.99 -34.43 -35.56
N GLY A 32 -11.64 -34.24 -36.71
CA GLY A 32 -13.08 -34.38 -36.84
C GLY A 32 -13.86 -33.27 -36.11
N PRO A 33 -15.20 -33.37 -36.07
CA PRO A 33 -16.05 -32.41 -35.37
C PRO A 33 -15.91 -32.53 -33.84
N PRO A 34 -16.01 -31.41 -33.10
CA PRO A 34 -15.92 -31.44 -31.64
C PRO A 34 -17.22 -31.92 -30.99
N VAL A 35 -17.09 -32.49 -29.79
CA VAL A 35 -18.19 -32.72 -28.86
C VAL A 35 -18.65 -31.39 -28.27
N LEU A 36 -19.96 -31.14 -28.30
CA LEU A 36 -20.59 -29.94 -27.74
C LEU A 36 -21.31 -30.26 -26.43
N VAL A 37 -21.35 -29.30 -25.50
CA VAL A 37 -22.07 -29.45 -24.24
C VAL A 37 -23.58 -29.36 -24.49
N GLU A 38 -24.30 -30.42 -24.17
CA GLU A 38 -25.76 -30.49 -24.27
C GLU A 38 -26.43 -29.89 -23.02
N SER A 39 -25.97 -30.32 -21.84
CA SER A 39 -26.56 -29.88 -20.57
C SER A 39 -25.56 -29.89 -19.43
N LEU A 40 -25.81 -29.01 -18.47
CA LEU A 40 -25.08 -28.90 -17.21
C LEU A 40 -26.09 -28.92 -16.06
N ARG A 41 -25.95 -29.91 -15.17
CA ARG A 41 -26.74 -30.01 -13.95
C ARG A 41 -25.84 -29.79 -12.74
N LEU A 42 -26.12 -28.74 -11.97
CA LEU A 42 -25.50 -28.47 -10.67
C LEU A 42 -26.50 -28.77 -9.56
N GLU A 43 -26.15 -29.68 -8.67
CA GLU A 43 -26.90 -30.03 -7.46
C GLU A 43 -26.13 -29.59 -6.22
N LEU A 44 -26.79 -28.83 -5.35
CA LEU A 44 -26.26 -28.40 -4.06
C LEU A 44 -26.93 -29.24 -2.97
N SER A 45 -26.13 -29.78 -2.08
CA SER A 45 -26.55 -30.63 -0.97
C SER A 45 -25.93 -30.16 0.36
N GLY A 46 -26.38 -30.76 1.46
CA GLY A 46 -25.98 -30.36 2.81
C GLY A 46 -26.79 -29.16 3.32
N PRO A 47 -26.38 -28.57 4.46
CA PRO A 47 -27.11 -27.46 5.11
C PRO A 47 -27.46 -26.27 4.21
N LEU A 48 -26.65 -25.98 3.18
CA LEU A 48 -26.96 -24.92 2.21
C LEU A 48 -28.25 -25.20 1.41
N SER A 49 -28.62 -26.46 1.14
CA SER A 49 -29.83 -26.76 0.35
C SER A 49 -31.13 -26.35 1.04
N GLU A 50 -31.09 -26.19 2.35
CA GLU A 50 -32.22 -25.74 3.18
C GLU A 50 -32.14 -24.23 3.50
N HIS A 51 -31.04 -23.56 3.12
CA HIS A 51 -30.82 -22.15 3.39
C HIS A 51 -31.55 -21.26 2.36
N PRO A 52 -32.12 -20.10 2.77
CA PRO A 52 -32.82 -19.18 1.85
C PRO A 52 -31.96 -18.71 0.65
N ASP A 53 -30.64 -18.64 0.85
CA ASP A 53 -29.69 -18.14 -0.17
C ASP A 53 -29.21 -19.22 -1.16
N VAL A 54 -29.76 -20.43 -1.13
CA VAL A 54 -29.32 -21.56 -1.99
C VAL A 54 -29.29 -21.20 -3.47
N GLU A 55 -30.32 -20.49 -3.97
CA GLU A 55 -30.39 -20.11 -5.38
C GLU A 55 -29.35 -19.03 -5.73
N GLN A 56 -29.06 -18.11 -4.82
CA GLN A 56 -27.99 -17.13 -5.02
C GLN A 56 -26.62 -17.82 -5.12
N TRP A 57 -26.38 -18.84 -4.29
CA TRP A 57 -25.16 -19.64 -4.35
C TRP A 57 -25.08 -20.47 -5.64
N ARG A 58 -26.18 -21.08 -6.06
CA ARG A 58 -26.28 -21.81 -7.32
C ARG A 58 -25.94 -20.91 -8.50
N GLU A 59 -26.50 -19.71 -8.57
CA GLU A 59 -26.21 -18.72 -9.61
C GLU A 59 -24.74 -18.30 -9.61
N LYS A 60 -24.17 -18.00 -8.43
CA LYS A 60 -22.74 -17.65 -8.30
C LYS A 60 -21.82 -18.76 -8.80
N MET A 61 -22.14 -20.01 -8.48
CA MET A 61 -21.37 -21.18 -8.93
C MET A 61 -21.52 -21.42 -10.43
N LEU A 62 -22.74 -21.39 -10.96
CA LEU A 62 -23.00 -21.52 -12.40
C LEU A 62 -22.27 -20.42 -13.20
N ALA A 63 -22.13 -19.21 -12.65
CA ALA A 63 -21.38 -18.13 -13.28
C ALA A 63 -19.87 -18.40 -13.37
N GLN A 64 -19.30 -19.29 -12.54
CA GLN A 64 -17.90 -19.72 -12.64
C GLN A 64 -17.69 -20.83 -13.67
N ILE A 65 -18.76 -21.51 -14.10
CA ILE A 65 -18.65 -22.61 -15.05
C ILE A 65 -18.56 -22.05 -16.47
N SER A 66 -17.42 -22.26 -17.12
CA SER A 66 -17.17 -21.76 -18.48
C SER A 66 -17.91 -22.56 -19.55
N LEU A 67 -18.18 -23.84 -19.27
CA LEU A 67 -18.85 -24.78 -20.17
C LEU A 67 -20.37 -24.57 -20.13
N LYS A 68 -20.87 -23.77 -21.08
CA LYS A 68 -22.30 -23.52 -21.31
C LYS A 68 -22.86 -24.47 -22.37
N PRO A 69 -24.19 -24.68 -22.43
CA PRO A 69 -24.79 -25.37 -23.57
C PRO A 69 -24.31 -24.80 -24.90
N GLU A 70 -24.09 -25.69 -25.89
CA GLU A 70 -23.53 -25.40 -27.22
C GLU A 70 -22.03 -25.03 -27.27
N SER A 71 -21.34 -24.96 -26.13
CA SER A 71 -19.88 -24.77 -26.12
C SER A 71 -19.14 -26.07 -26.39
N ARG A 72 -17.94 -26.00 -26.96
CA ARG A 72 -17.07 -27.17 -27.12
C ARG A 72 -16.65 -27.70 -25.75
N PHE A 73 -16.79 -29.01 -25.56
CA PHE A 73 -16.27 -29.67 -24.36
C PHE A 73 -14.74 -29.70 -24.37
N ARG A 74 -14.12 -29.27 -23.27
CA ARG A 74 -12.69 -29.43 -22.99
C ARG A 74 -12.51 -29.90 -21.56
N GLN A 75 -11.67 -30.92 -21.36
CA GLN A 75 -11.43 -31.50 -20.03
C GLN A 75 -10.85 -30.47 -19.06
N ASP A 76 -9.90 -29.65 -19.52
CA ASP A 76 -9.27 -28.60 -18.71
C ASP A 76 -10.29 -27.56 -18.23
N ASP A 77 -11.25 -27.20 -19.09
CA ASP A 77 -12.30 -26.23 -18.78
C ASP A 77 -13.29 -26.82 -17.75
N TRP A 78 -13.60 -28.11 -17.83
CA TRP A 78 -14.40 -28.82 -16.84
C TRP A 78 -13.69 -28.91 -15.48
N ASP A 79 -12.41 -29.27 -15.49
CA ASP A 79 -11.59 -29.38 -14.29
C ASP A 79 -11.35 -28.02 -13.62
N ALA A 80 -11.24 -26.94 -14.40
CA ALA A 80 -11.20 -25.57 -13.88
C ALA A 80 -12.55 -25.14 -13.29
N SER A 81 -13.65 -25.39 -14.01
CA SER A 81 -15.01 -25.02 -13.60
C SER A 81 -15.40 -25.64 -12.26
N LYS A 82 -15.14 -26.94 -12.07
CA LYS A 82 -15.45 -27.63 -10.80
C LYS A 82 -14.61 -27.09 -9.63
N LYS A 83 -13.32 -26.81 -9.85
CA LYS A 83 -12.42 -26.23 -8.83
C LYS A 83 -12.84 -24.82 -8.43
N GLN A 84 -13.16 -23.96 -9.41
CA GLN A 84 -13.60 -22.59 -9.16
C GLN A 84 -14.95 -22.55 -8.43
N SER A 85 -15.89 -23.41 -8.82
CA SER A 85 -17.20 -23.52 -8.17
C SER A 85 -17.06 -23.95 -6.70
N LEU A 86 -16.27 -24.99 -6.43
CA LEU A 86 -16.01 -25.44 -5.06
C LEU A 86 -15.25 -24.37 -4.25
N ALA A 87 -14.30 -23.67 -4.87
CA ALA A 87 -13.50 -22.64 -4.21
C ALA A 87 -14.35 -21.47 -3.67
N LEU A 88 -15.50 -21.17 -4.28
CA LEU A 88 -16.41 -20.14 -3.76
C LEU A 88 -16.94 -20.49 -2.36
N LEU A 89 -17.41 -21.73 -2.17
CA LEU A 89 -17.90 -22.21 -0.88
C LEU A 89 -16.76 -22.32 0.15
N LEU A 90 -15.61 -22.87 -0.28
CA LEU A 90 -14.43 -22.98 0.58
C LEU A 90 -13.85 -21.62 1.01
N ALA A 91 -14.12 -20.56 0.26
CA ALA A 91 -13.65 -19.21 0.56
C ALA A 91 -14.62 -18.42 1.46
N ASP A 92 -15.90 -18.78 1.50
CA ASP A 92 -16.94 -18.03 2.20
C ASP A 92 -18.01 -18.97 2.79
N SER A 93 -18.18 -18.88 4.10
CA SER A 93 -19.19 -19.55 4.93
C SER A 93 -19.08 -21.08 5.05
N TYR A 94 -18.53 -21.78 4.05
CA TYR A 94 -18.57 -23.25 3.95
C TYR A 94 -17.17 -23.87 3.71
N PRO A 95 -16.22 -23.74 4.66
CA PRO A 95 -14.84 -24.22 4.51
C PRO A 95 -14.69 -25.75 4.45
N LEU A 96 -15.74 -26.50 4.77
CA LEU A 96 -15.79 -27.97 4.72
C LEU A 96 -16.52 -28.49 3.47
N ALA A 97 -16.85 -27.62 2.51
CA ALA A 97 -17.52 -28.03 1.28
C ALA A 97 -16.68 -29.06 0.50
N SER A 98 -17.36 -30.02 -0.10
CA SER A 98 -16.72 -31.10 -0.84
C SER A 98 -17.48 -31.47 -2.10
N LEU A 99 -16.76 -32.06 -3.05
CA LEU A 99 -17.34 -32.52 -4.31
C LEU A 99 -17.77 -33.98 -4.14
N VAL A 100 -19.08 -34.22 -4.20
CA VAL A 100 -19.68 -35.55 -4.04
C VAL A 100 -19.66 -36.30 -5.38
N MET A 101 -19.98 -35.60 -6.47
CA MET A 101 -20.02 -36.17 -7.81
C MET A 101 -19.56 -35.17 -8.86
N SER A 102 -18.79 -35.63 -9.84
CA SER A 102 -18.34 -34.86 -11.01
C SER A 102 -18.25 -35.80 -12.20
N GLU A 103 -19.27 -35.79 -13.04
CA GLU A 103 -19.36 -36.67 -14.21
C GLU A 103 -19.47 -35.86 -15.50
N ALA A 104 -18.73 -36.29 -16.52
CA ALA A 104 -18.83 -35.78 -17.88
C ALA A 104 -19.08 -36.98 -18.81
N LEU A 105 -20.33 -37.19 -19.18
CA LEU A 105 -20.74 -38.26 -20.09
C LEU A 105 -20.61 -37.75 -21.52
N LEU A 106 -19.64 -38.28 -22.25
CA LEU A 106 -19.40 -37.96 -23.65
C LEU A 106 -20.02 -39.04 -24.53
N ASP A 107 -20.90 -38.63 -25.45
CA ASP A 107 -21.52 -39.49 -26.44
C ASP A 107 -20.87 -39.23 -27.80
N ALA A 108 -20.21 -40.26 -28.35
CA ALA A 108 -19.50 -40.16 -29.63
C ALA A 108 -20.45 -40.08 -30.83
N ASP A 109 -21.61 -40.75 -30.76
CA ASP A 109 -22.57 -40.83 -31.87
C ASP A 109 -23.34 -39.52 -32.02
N SER A 110 -23.85 -38.99 -30.89
CA SER A 110 -24.57 -37.72 -30.87
C SER A 110 -23.64 -36.50 -30.79
N ARG A 111 -22.34 -36.71 -30.50
CA ARG A 111 -21.31 -35.68 -30.31
C ARG A 111 -21.69 -34.67 -29.24
N THR A 112 -22.30 -35.17 -28.16
CA THR A 112 -22.75 -34.35 -27.05
C THR A 112 -22.05 -34.71 -25.74
N ALA A 113 -21.93 -33.72 -24.84
CA ALA A 113 -21.45 -33.89 -23.48
C ALA A 113 -22.55 -33.50 -22.49
N ARG A 114 -22.89 -34.42 -21.58
CA ARG A 114 -23.75 -34.14 -20.42
C ARG A 114 -22.89 -34.03 -19.16
N LEU A 115 -22.97 -32.88 -18.50
CA LEU A 115 -22.16 -32.55 -17.34
C LEU A 115 -23.02 -32.58 -16.07
N GLN A 116 -22.58 -33.30 -15.05
CA GLN A 116 -23.23 -33.35 -13.75
C GLN A 116 -22.24 -33.05 -12.63
N LEU A 117 -22.60 -32.10 -11.77
CA LEU A 117 -21.82 -31.67 -10.62
C LEU A 117 -22.70 -31.69 -9.38
N GLN A 118 -22.30 -32.47 -8.37
CA GLN A 118 -22.94 -32.47 -7.06
C GLN A 118 -21.93 -32.01 -6.01
N VAL A 119 -22.31 -30.96 -5.27
CA VAL A 119 -21.47 -30.36 -4.23
C VAL A 119 -22.20 -30.44 -2.90
N ASP A 120 -21.53 -30.96 -1.89
CA ASP A 120 -21.97 -30.86 -0.50
C ASP A 120 -21.35 -29.60 0.09
N SER A 121 -22.20 -28.71 0.58
CA SER A 121 -21.78 -27.47 1.25
C SER A 121 -21.06 -27.73 2.57
N GLY A 122 -21.36 -28.83 3.27
CA GLY A 122 -21.00 -28.98 4.67
C GLY A 122 -21.67 -27.91 5.55
N PRO A 123 -21.36 -27.88 6.86
CA PRO A 123 -21.97 -26.93 7.77
C PRO A 123 -21.52 -25.49 7.52
N LEU A 124 -22.41 -24.54 7.81
CA LEU A 124 -22.08 -23.13 7.94
C LEU A 124 -21.10 -22.96 9.12
N VAL A 125 -19.92 -22.44 8.85
CA VAL A 125 -18.91 -22.17 9.88
C VAL A 125 -18.91 -20.68 10.24
N THR A 126 -18.94 -20.40 11.54
CA THR A 126 -18.76 -19.02 12.06
C THR A 126 -17.49 -18.94 12.89
N LEU A 127 -16.82 -17.79 12.83
CA LEU A 127 -15.56 -17.55 13.50
C LEU A 127 -15.79 -17.30 15.00
N GLY A 128 -14.91 -17.83 15.83
CA GLY A 128 -14.97 -17.75 17.28
C GLY A 128 -13.91 -16.83 17.88
N PRO A 129 -13.56 -17.04 19.17
CA PRO A 129 -12.49 -16.29 19.81
C PRO A 129 -11.13 -16.55 19.15
N ILE A 130 -10.26 -15.54 19.18
CA ILE A 130 -8.88 -15.65 18.74
C ILE A 130 -8.08 -16.38 19.82
N GLN A 131 -7.34 -17.42 19.44
CA GLN A 131 -6.41 -18.14 20.30
C GLN A 131 -4.99 -17.94 19.77
N VAL A 132 -4.09 -17.41 20.61
CA VAL A 132 -2.74 -17.05 20.18
C VAL A 132 -1.71 -18.02 20.76
N GLU A 133 -0.85 -18.57 19.90
CA GLU A 133 0.23 -19.49 20.27
C GLU A 133 1.59 -18.94 19.83
N GLY A 134 2.63 -19.19 20.63
CA GLY A 134 4.02 -18.85 20.29
C GLY A 134 4.50 -17.46 20.75
N LEU A 135 3.64 -16.68 21.42
CA LEU A 135 4.07 -15.51 22.19
C LEU A 135 4.93 -15.95 23.37
N GLN A 136 6.07 -15.30 23.54
CA GLN A 136 6.99 -15.57 24.65
C GLN A 136 7.07 -14.37 25.58
N ARG A 137 7.09 -13.17 24.99
CA ARG A 137 7.42 -11.95 25.71
C ARG A 137 6.60 -10.74 25.25
N LEU A 138 5.94 -10.82 24.09
CA LEU A 138 4.98 -9.82 23.64
C LEU A 138 3.62 -10.06 24.31
N PRO A 139 2.90 -9.00 24.70
CA PRO A 139 1.57 -9.17 25.28
C PRO A 139 0.56 -9.52 24.18
N GLU A 140 -0.38 -10.43 24.47
CA GLU A 140 -1.39 -10.91 23.50
C GLU A 140 -2.17 -9.78 22.81
N ARG A 141 -2.33 -8.65 23.49
CA ARG A 141 -2.98 -7.46 22.93
C ARG A 141 -2.34 -6.93 21.64
N VAL A 142 -1.08 -7.23 21.34
CA VAL A 142 -0.50 -6.84 20.04
C VAL A 142 -1.15 -7.59 18.88
N VAL A 143 -1.65 -8.81 19.14
CA VAL A 143 -2.37 -9.62 18.16
C VAL A 143 -3.85 -9.25 18.15
N THR A 144 -4.50 -9.24 19.32
CA THR A 144 -5.96 -9.06 19.41
C THR A 144 -6.41 -7.64 19.06
N ARG A 145 -5.56 -6.61 19.20
CA ARG A 145 -5.89 -5.24 18.76
C ARG A 145 -5.88 -5.06 17.25
N LEU A 146 -5.24 -5.97 16.51
CA LEU A 146 -5.14 -5.90 15.05
C LEU A 146 -6.29 -6.62 14.33
N THR A 147 -7.01 -7.50 15.02
CA THR A 147 -8.09 -8.27 14.41
C THR A 147 -9.29 -7.39 14.03
N ARG A 148 -9.85 -7.65 12.84
CA ARG A 148 -11.16 -7.14 12.40
C ARG A 148 -12.25 -8.22 12.49
N ILE A 149 -11.89 -9.41 12.94
CA ILE A 149 -12.78 -10.57 13.05
C ILE A 149 -13.51 -10.46 14.38
N GLU A 150 -14.84 -10.42 14.31
CA GLU A 150 -15.73 -10.48 15.47
C GLU A 150 -16.28 -11.91 15.64
N PRO A 151 -16.38 -12.44 16.86
CA PRO A 151 -17.00 -13.75 17.07
C PRO A 151 -18.44 -13.80 16.57
N GLY A 152 -18.81 -14.91 15.93
CA GLY A 152 -20.14 -15.18 15.38
C GLY A 152 -20.32 -14.80 13.92
N VAL A 153 -19.36 -14.09 13.30
CA VAL A 153 -19.44 -13.77 11.87
C VAL A 153 -19.18 -15.02 11.02
N PRO A 154 -19.81 -15.17 9.84
CA PRO A 154 -19.50 -16.26 8.91
C PRO A 154 -18.03 -16.29 8.53
N TYR A 155 -17.49 -17.50 8.36
CA TYR A 155 -16.13 -17.72 7.91
C TYR A 155 -15.88 -17.01 6.57
N ARG A 156 -14.79 -16.27 6.46
CA ARG A 156 -14.28 -15.76 5.18
C ARG A 156 -12.78 -15.91 5.13
N ARG A 157 -12.30 -16.63 4.12
CA ARG A 157 -10.85 -16.85 3.92
C ARG A 157 -10.10 -15.53 3.76
N SER A 158 -10.68 -14.56 3.06
CA SER A 158 -10.10 -13.22 2.89
C SER A 158 -9.86 -12.52 4.23
N SER A 159 -10.78 -12.62 5.19
CA SER A 159 -10.62 -12.00 6.51
C SER A 159 -9.48 -12.62 7.32
N LEU A 160 -9.25 -13.94 7.19
CA LEU A 160 -8.08 -14.60 7.81
C LEU A 160 -6.76 -14.16 7.16
N LEU A 161 -6.73 -14.09 5.82
CA LEU A 161 -5.56 -13.64 5.07
C LEU A 161 -5.23 -12.16 5.34
N ASP A 162 -6.24 -11.30 5.45
CA ASP A 162 -6.08 -9.89 5.81
C ASP A 162 -5.50 -9.77 7.22
N PHE A 163 -6.01 -10.54 8.18
CA PHE A 163 -5.49 -10.54 9.54
C PHE A 163 -4.06 -11.08 9.62
N GLN A 164 -3.75 -12.16 8.90
CA GLN A 164 -2.40 -12.68 8.77
C GLN A 164 -1.46 -11.63 8.18
N SER A 165 -1.84 -10.99 7.07
CA SER A 165 -1.04 -9.97 6.39
C SER A 165 -0.81 -8.75 7.30
N ALA A 166 -1.83 -8.32 8.04
CA ALA A 166 -1.70 -7.22 9.01
C ALA A 166 -0.70 -7.54 10.13
N LEU A 167 -0.72 -8.77 10.67
CA LEU A 167 0.24 -9.21 11.67
C LEU A 167 1.66 -9.33 11.10
N GLN A 168 1.81 -9.89 9.90
CA GLN A 168 3.11 -10.01 9.21
C GLN A 168 3.73 -8.65 8.86
N GLY A 169 2.89 -7.64 8.57
CA GLY A 169 3.34 -6.26 8.32
C GLY A 169 3.88 -5.53 9.55
N THR A 170 3.75 -6.11 10.75
CA THR A 170 4.26 -5.52 11.99
C THR A 170 5.72 -5.93 12.24
N PRO A 171 6.50 -5.13 13.00
CA PRO A 171 7.86 -5.51 13.36
C PRO A 171 7.94 -6.66 14.39
N TYR A 172 6.81 -7.09 14.95
CA TYR A 172 6.74 -8.01 16.09
C TYR A 172 7.02 -9.46 15.72
N PHE A 173 6.72 -9.88 14.48
CA PHE A 173 6.69 -11.29 14.10
C PHE A 173 7.58 -11.55 12.89
N SER A 174 8.27 -12.69 12.92
CA SER A 174 9.05 -13.23 11.79
C SER A 174 8.25 -14.24 10.97
N SER A 175 7.22 -14.83 11.57
CA SER A 175 6.27 -15.74 10.93
C SER A 175 4.93 -15.63 11.65
N VAL A 176 3.86 -15.68 10.88
CA VAL A 176 2.46 -15.67 11.36
C VAL A 176 1.68 -16.61 10.47
N ILE A 177 0.91 -17.49 11.10
CA ILE A 177 -0.08 -18.36 10.47
C ILE A 177 -1.40 -18.10 11.18
N VAL A 178 -2.44 -17.77 10.42
CA VAL A 178 -3.82 -17.63 10.92
C VAL A 178 -4.65 -18.71 10.26
N ASP A 179 -5.23 -19.59 11.07
CA ASP A 179 -5.97 -20.75 10.60
C ASP A 179 -7.23 -21.00 11.43
N VAL A 180 -8.13 -21.81 10.89
CA VAL A 180 -9.37 -22.26 11.54
C VAL A 180 -9.50 -23.74 11.25
N ASP A 181 -9.69 -24.55 12.29
CA ASP A 181 -9.90 -26.00 12.16
C ASP A 181 -11.34 -26.33 12.58
N PRO A 182 -12.32 -26.21 11.66
CA PRO A 182 -13.72 -26.42 11.98
C PRO A 182 -14.01 -27.89 12.22
N ALA A 183 -14.48 -28.19 13.43
CA ALA A 183 -14.98 -29.51 13.77
C ALA A 183 -16.43 -29.66 13.23
N PRO A 184 -16.76 -30.74 12.50
CA PRO A 184 -18.11 -30.90 11.91
C PRO A 184 -19.25 -30.90 12.95
N ASP A 185 -18.97 -31.27 14.19
CA ASP A 185 -19.90 -31.30 15.31
C ASP A 185 -20.08 -29.95 16.02
N GLN A 186 -19.14 -29.01 15.85
CA GLN A 186 -19.17 -27.66 16.44
C GLN A 186 -18.73 -26.59 15.44
N PRO A 187 -19.47 -26.40 14.33
CA PRO A 187 -19.07 -25.47 13.27
C PRO A 187 -19.27 -23.99 13.64
N LEU A 188 -20.10 -23.70 14.66
CA LEU A 188 -20.37 -22.35 15.12
C LEU A 188 -19.34 -21.91 16.16
N LEU A 189 -18.90 -20.65 16.08
CA LEU A 189 -17.90 -20.05 16.96
C LEU A 189 -16.57 -20.83 16.97
N THR A 190 -16.17 -21.34 15.80
CA THR A 190 -14.92 -22.10 15.63
C THR A 190 -13.72 -21.20 15.97
N PRO A 191 -12.86 -21.56 16.94
CA PRO A 191 -11.72 -20.73 17.33
C PRO A 191 -10.78 -20.42 16.16
N VAL A 192 -10.29 -19.17 16.11
CA VAL A 192 -9.27 -18.77 15.13
C VAL A 192 -7.90 -18.91 15.77
N LEU A 193 -7.11 -19.84 15.25
CA LEU A 193 -5.78 -20.16 15.77
C LEU A 193 -4.72 -19.28 15.10
N VAL A 194 -4.03 -18.47 15.91
CA VAL A 194 -2.97 -17.57 15.46
C VAL A 194 -1.64 -18.07 16.01
N LYS A 195 -0.88 -18.75 15.16
CA LYS A 195 0.48 -19.23 15.48
C LYS A 195 1.49 -18.18 15.05
N VAL A 196 2.27 -17.68 16.00
CA VAL A 196 3.27 -16.65 15.73
C VAL A 196 4.66 -17.05 16.18
N LYS A 197 5.67 -16.53 15.48
CA LYS A 197 7.07 -16.57 15.91
C LYS A 197 7.56 -15.15 16.09
N GLU A 198 7.86 -14.76 17.33
CA GLU A 198 8.40 -13.43 17.63
C GLU A 198 9.67 -13.13 16.80
N ALA A 199 9.74 -11.93 16.24
CA ALA A 199 10.95 -11.42 15.61
C ALA A 199 11.97 -10.98 16.67
N GLN A 200 13.19 -10.68 16.22
CA GLN A 200 14.14 -9.97 17.06
C GLN A 200 13.58 -8.60 17.45
N ARG A 201 13.53 -8.36 18.76
CA ARG A 201 12.96 -7.14 19.36
C ARG A 201 13.74 -5.89 18.97
N GLN A 202 15.05 -6.02 18.81
CA GLN A 202 15.95 -4.92 18.49
C GLN A 202 16.48 -5.06 17.07
N ARG A 203 16.49 -3.95 16.34
CA ARG A 203 17.09 -3.87 15.01
C ARG A 203 17.92 -2.59 14.93
N VAL A 204 19.13 -2.72 14.41
CA VAL A 204 20.01 -1.58 14.10
C VAL A 204 20.26 -1.62 12.60
N GLY A 205 19.99 -0.50 11.92
CA GLY A 205 20.28 -0.29 10.52
C GLY A 205 21.32 0.82 10.36
N PHE A 206 22.22 0.64 9.39
CA PHE A 206 23.20 1.64 9.01
C PHE A 206 23.01 1.98 7.53
N GLY A 207 23.12 3.26 7.20
CA GLY A 207 22.99 3.75 5.82
C GLY A 207 24.09 4.74 5.50
N VAL A 208 24.56 4.73 4.26
CA VAL A 208 25.42 5.78 3.70
C VAL A 208 24.82 6.24 2.38
N GLY A 209 24.95 7.53 2.09
CA GLY A 209 24.38 8.10 0.89
C GLY A 209 25.02 9.43 0.52
N TYR A 210 24.63 9.95 -0.62
CA TYR A 210 25.00 11.28 -1.06
C TYR A 210 23.82 11.89 -1.78
N ASN A 211 23.53 13.16 -1.50
CA ASN A 211 22.57 13.93 -2.30
C ASN A 211 23.14 15.33 -2.55
N THR A 212 22.74 15.93 -3.67
CA THR A 212 23.27 17.24 -4.10
C THR A 212 22.79 18.41 -3.24
N ASN A 213 21.73 18.22 -2.45
CA ASN A 213 21.12 19.28 -1.65
C ASN A 213 21.86 19.49 -0.32
N THR A 214 22.11 18.40 0.40
CA THR A 214 22.65 18.37 1.76
C THR A 214 23.97 17.60 1.89
N GLY A 215 24.45 16.97 0.83
CA GLY A 215 25.79 16.38 0.72
C GLY A 215 25.87 14.90 1.10
N ALA A 216 27.03 14.50 1.62
CA ALA A 216 27.27 13.14 2.10
C ALA A 216 26.44 12.87 3.35
N ARG A 217 25.87 11.67 3.46
CA ARG A 217 24.95 11.23 4.52
C ARG A 217 25.43 9.95 5.16
N VAL A 218 25.40 9.90 6.48
CA VAL A 218 25.48 8.68 7.28
C VAL A 218 24.24 8.60 8.16
N GLU A 219 23.63 7.43 8.23
CA GLU A 219 22.40 7.21 8.98
C GLU A 219 22.50 5.99 9.90
N VAL A 220 21.94 6.13 11.10
CA VAL A 220 21.77 5.05 12.07
C VAL A 220 20.32 5.00 12.50
N ASN A 221 19.69 3.85 12.34
CA ASN A 221 18.29 3.60 12.71
C ASN A 221 18.24 2.50 13.77
N TYR A 222 17.75 2.80 14.95
CA TYR A 222 17.53 1.83 16.01
C TYR A 222 16.03 1.66 16.27
N GLN A 223 15.56 0.43 16.26
CA GLN A 223 14.18 0.08 16.59
C GLN A 223 14.16 -0.95 17.73
N HIS A 224 13.33 -0.71 18.74
CA HIS A 224 12.99 -1.67 19.79
C HIS A 224 11.48 -1.91 19.83
N ALA A 225 11.04 -3.08 19.34
CA ALA A 225 9.64 -3.45 19.12
C ALA A 225 8.97 -4.15 20.32
N ASN A 226 9.37 -3.83 21.56
CA ASN A 226 8.64 -4.21 22.78
C ASN A 226 9.16 -3.45 24.02
N VAL A 227 8.96 -2.14 24.08
CA VAL A 227 9.36 -1.36 25.27
C VAL A 227 8.43 -1.69 26.44
N ALA A 228 9.01 -1.87 27.63
CA ALA A 228 8.31 -2.16 28.87
C ALA A 228 7.34 -3.37 28.81
N ASP A 229 7.61 -4.31 27.90
CA ASP A 229 6.75 -5.46 27.61
C ASP A 229 5.29 -5.08 27.26
N GLN A 230 5.11 -3.86 26.73
CA GLN A 230 3.82 -3.28 26.33
C GLN A 230 3.58 -3.34 24.81
N GLY A 231 4.43 -4.01 24.06
CA GLY A 231 4.43 -3.96 22.59
C GLY A 231 4.69 -2.57 22.04
N TRP A 232 5.12 -1.60 22.86
CA TRP A 232 5.43 -0.26 22.35
C TRP A 232 6.68 -0.32 21.47
N ILE A 233 6.66 0.43 20.37
CA ILE A 233 7.77 0.52 19.43
C ILE A 233 8.51 1.81 19.71
N PHE A 234 9.78 1.69 20.10
CA PHE A 234 10.69 2.83 20.16
C PHE A 234 11.56 2.87 18.91
N ASN A 235 11.62 4.02 18.26
CA ASN A 235 12.52 4.30 17.16
C ASN A 235 13.46 5.44 17.57
N ALA A 236 14.75 5.28 17.30
CA ALA A 236 15.74 6.33 17.34
C ALA A 236 16.44 6.42 15.99
N ASN A 237 16.21 7.52 15.27
CA ASN A 237 16.72 7.73 13.93
C ASN A 237 17.72 8.89 13.98
N THR A 238 18.93 8.70 13.45
CA THR A 238 19.96 9.75 13.39
C THR A 238 20.53 9.82 11.98
N SER A 239 20.49 10.99 11.37
CA SER A 239 21.08 11.29 10.05
C SER A 239 22.08 12.43 10.20
N LEU A 240 23.33 12.19 9.82
CA LEU A 240 24.37 13.20 9.73
C LEU A 240 24.68 13.44 8.26
N GLU A 241 24.28 14.61 7.78
CA GLU A 241 24.49 15.08 6.42
C GLU A 241 25.42 16.31 6.47
N THR A 242 26.14 16.61 5.38
CA THR A 242 27.08 17.74 5.32
C THR A 242 26.44 19.07 5.73
N ARG A 243 25.20 19.33 5.29
CA ARG A 243 24.46 20.57 5.58
C ARG A 243 23.26 20.39 6.52
N ARG A 244 23.01 19.17 7.00
CA ARG A 244 21.85 18.84 7.83
C ARG A 244 22.19 17.77 8.85
N GLN A 245 21.89 18.00 10.12
CA GLN A 245 22.00 16.96 11.16
C GLN A 245 20.63 16.78 11.80
N PHE A 246 20.16 15.55 11.87
CA PHE A 246 18.84 15.21 12.36
C PHE A 246 18.91 14.05 13.35
N ALA A 247 18.22 14.19 14.47
CA ALA A 247 18.01 13.11 15.42
C ALA A 247 16.56 13.09 15.88
N GLU A 248 15.94 11.92 15.91
CA GLU A 248 14.58 11.72 16.39
C GLU A 248 14.53 10.54 17.36
N ALA A 249 13.74 10.70 18.41
CA ALA A 249 13.29 9.62 19.27
C ALA A 249 11.75 9.60 19.27
N LYS A 250 11.15 8.46 18.94
CA LYS A 250 9.70 8.27 18.88
C LYS A 250 9.30 6.99 19.59
N LEU A 251 8.38 7.09 20.55
CA LEU A 251 7.76 5.94 21.21
C LEU A 251 6.30 5.86 20.77
N ALA A 252 5.90 4.72 20.21
CA ALA A 252 4.58 4.50 19.60
C ALA A 252 3.85 3.29 20.19
N THR A 253 2.52 3.37 20.26
CA THR A 253 1.65 2.25 20.64
C THR A 253 1.53 1.22 19.50
N PRO A 254 1.07 -0.02 19.77
CA PRO A 254 0.81 -0.97 18.71
C PRO A 254 -0.37 -0.52 17.84
N LEU A 255 -0.24 -0.77 16.55
CA LEU A 255 -1.27 -0.53 15.55
C LEU A 255 -2.59 -1.23 15.95
N THR A 256 -3.70 -0.52 15.73
CA THR A 256 -5.05 -1.05 15.93
C THR A 256 -5.67 -1.50 14.61
N ALA A 257 -6.71 -2.33 14.67
CA ALA A 257 -7.48 -2.78 13.52
C ALA A 257 -8.04 -1.63 12.65
N LYS A 258 -8.31 -0.48 13.28
CA LYS A 258 -8.78 0.76 12.63
C LYS A 258 -7.66 1.62 12.02
N GLY A 259 -6.41 1.16 12.14
CA GLY A 259 -5.22 1.81 11.59
C GLY A 259 -4.55 2.82 12.52
N TYR A 260 -5.01 3.00 13.76
CA TYR A 260 -4.47 4.02 14.66
C TYR A 260 -3.19 3.61 15.37
N VAL A 261 -2.28 4.59 15.50
CA VAL A 261 -1.09 4.57 16.34
C VAL A 261 -0.99 5.89 17.09
N GLU A 262 -0.80 5.84 18.40
CA GLU A 262 -0.47 7.00 19.22
C GLU A 262 1.03 7.04 19.48
N SER A 263 1.61 8.23 19.54
CA SER A 263 3.05 8.39 19.76
C SER A 263 3.39 9.64 20.55
N VAL A 264 4.50 9.55 21.27
CA VAL A 264 5.25 10.69 21.77
C VAL A 264 6.56 10.75 21.00
N PHE A 265 6.99 11.95 20.62
CA PHE A 265 8.21 12.12 19.85
C PHE A 265 8.96 13.36 20.29
N ALA A 266 10.27 13.31 20.13
CA ALA A 266 11.15 14.46 20.19
C ALA A 266 12.12 14.39 19.02
N ASN A 267 12.41 15.52 18.40
CA ASN A 267 13.45 15.60 17.39
C ASN A 267 14.27 16.88 17.53
N ASN A 268 15.47 16.82 16.95
CA ASN A 268 16.39 17.92 16.86
C ASN A 268 16.93 17.97 15.43
N GLU A 269 16.87 19.13 14.81
CA GLU A 269 17.36 19.35 13.46
C GLU A 269 18.25 20.59 13.41
N SER A 270 19.45 20.43 12.86
CA SER A 270 20.40 21.50 12.54
C SER A 270 20.52 21.58 11.02
N THR A 271 20.42 22.78 10.44
CA THR A 271 20.61 22.98 8.99
C THR A 271 21.45 24.20 8.69
N GLN A 272 22.21 24.14 7.61
CA GLN A 272 22.94 25.26 7.02
C GLN A 272 22.62 25.34 5.52
N VAL A 273 21.66 26.19 5.17
CA VAL A 273 21.11 26.25 3.80
C VAL A 273 20.78 27.69 3.42
N GLN A 274 21.31 28.15 2.29
CA GLN A 274 21.10 29.51 1.76
C GLN A 274 21.48 30.62 2.74
N ASN A 275 22.65 30.49 3.37
CA ASN A 275 23.18 31.39 4.41
C ASN A 275 22.22 31.57 5.61
N VAL A 276 21.43 30.53 5.90
CA VAL A 276 20.65 30.42 7.12
C VAL A 276 21.14 29.21 7.89
N ASP A 277 21.67 29.46 9.08
CA ASP A 277 22.00 28.45 10.07
C ASP A 277 20.82 28.34 11.03
N SER A 278 20.18 27.18 11.13
CA SER A 278 19.02 26.97 12.00
C SER A 278 19.15 25.72 12.86
N GLN A 279 18.66 25.80 14.09
CA GLN A 279 18.55 24.69 15.03
C GLN A 279 17.12 24.64 15.56
N ILE A 280 16.42 23.53 15.32
CA ILE A 280 15.01 23.34 15.68
C ILE A 280 14.89 22.13 16.59
N TYR A 281 14.32 22.36 17.78
CA TYR A 281 13.95 21.31 18.72
C TYR A 281 12.44 21.17 18.74
N LYS A 282 11.94 19.93 18.63
CA LYS A 282 10.51 19.63 18.73
C LYS A 282 10.26 18.57 19.77
N ILE A 283 9.18 18.73 20.51
CA ILE A 283 8.59 17.68 21.34
C ILE A 283 7.08 17.68 21.11
N GLY A 284 6.49 16.50 20.95
CA GLY A 284 5.09 16.42 20.60
C GLY A 284 4.43 15.09 20.89
N VAL A 285 3.12 15.12 20.79
CA VAL A 285 2.23 13.97 20.81
C VAL A 285 1.54 13.87 19.47
N GLY A 286 1.40 12.67 18.93
CA GLY A 286 0.82 12.44 17.60
C GLY A 286 -0.10 11.23 17.58
N ARG A 287 -1.19 11.33 16.83
CA ARG A 287 -2.04 10.21 16.45
C ARG A 287 -1.99 10.05 14.93
N GLU A 288 -1.42 8.93 14.51
CA GLU A 288 -1.39 8.50 13.12
C GLU A 288 -2.56 7.55 12.84
N ARG A 289 -3.09 7.59 11.62
CA ARG A 289 -4.00 6.57 11.10
C ARG A 289 -3.54 6.11 9.73
N ASP A 290 -3.29 4.83 9.57
CA ASP A 290 -2.91 4.19 8.29
C ASP A 290 -3.99 3.18 7.87
N ILE A 291 -4.74 3.49 6.81
CA ILE A 291 -5.81 2.61 6.31
C ILE A 291 -5.92 2.68 4.79
N GLY A 292 -5.71 1.52 4.14
CA GLY A 292 -5.77 1.42 2.68
C GLY A 292 -4.74 2.35 2.03
N ASN A 293 -5.22 3.28 1.20
CA ASN A 293 -4.40 4.26 0.50
C ASN A 293 -4.31 5.61 1.22
N ILE A 294 -4.81 5.76 2.46
CA ILE A 294 -4.85 7.02 3.20
C ILE A 294 -4.04 6.92 4.50
N LYS A 295 -3.13 7.88 4.69
CA LYS A 295 -2.42 8.12 5.94
C LYS A 295 -2.77 9.50 6.49
N THR A 296 -3.06 9.58 7.79
CA THR A 296 -3.30 10.86 8.46
C THR A 296 -2.44 10.98 9.71
N LEU A 297 -2.06 12.20 10.08
CA LEU A 297 -1.35 12.51 11.32
C LEU A 297 -1.95 13.77 11.94
N LEU A 298 -2.52 13.64 13.13
CA LEU A 298 -2.87 14.76 14.00
C LEU A 298 -1.80 14.87 15.09
N ALA A 299 -1.11 16.00 15.19
CA ALA A 299 -0.05 16.20 16.16
C ALA A 299 -0.17 17.54 16.88
N LEU A 300 0.12 17.54 18.17
CA LEU A 300 0.38 18.74 18.97
C LEU A 300 1.87 18.77 19.28
N THR A 301 2.56 19.79 18.79
CA THR A 301 4.02 19.90 18.82
C THR A 301 4.42 21.23 19.42
N TYR A 302 5.24 21.22 20.47
CA TYR A 302 5.97 22.40 20.89
C TYR A 302 7.32 22.41 20.18
N GLU A 303 7.63 23.51 19.51
CA GLU A 303 8.88 23.71 18.81
C GLU A 303 9.59 24.97 19.28
N ARG A 304 10.92 24.92 19.23
CA ARG A 304 11.80 26.04 19.48
C ARG A 304 12.87 26.08 18.41
N GLU A 305 13.00 27.22 17.77
CA GLU A 305 13.98 27.50 16.73
C GLU A 305 14.98 28.54 17.22
N SER A 306 16.25 28.33 16.90
CA SER A 306 17.29 29.36 16.93
C SER A 306 17.86 29.47 15.52
N SER A 307 17.92 30.67 14.96
CA SER A 307 18.43 30.87 13.60
C SER A 307 19.28 32.13 13.45
N VAL A 308 20.29 32.05 12.57
CA VAL A 308 21.14 33.16 12.15
C VAL A 308 20.94 33.32 10.64
N VAL A 309 20.58 34.54 10.21
CA VAL A 309 20.19 34.83 8.83
C VAL A 309 21.17 35.83 8.21
N GLY A 310 22.05 35.32 7.35
CA GLY A 310 23.11 36.09 6.72
C GLY A 310 24.35 36.27 7.61
N ASP A 311 25.33 36.98 7.06
CA ASP A 311 26.60 37.23 7.75
C ASP A 311 26.43 38.32 8.83
N ASP A 312 27.07 38.12 9.99
CA ASP A 312 27.08 39.05 11.14
C ASP A 312 25.69 39.40 11.75
N ALA A 313 24.69 38.52 11.57
CA ALA A 313 23.37 38.69 12.17
C ALA A 313 23.26 38.14 13.61
N ASP A 314 22.48 38.80 14.45
CA ASP A 314 22.11 38.28 15.77
C ASP A 314 21.23 37.02 15.63
N ALA A 315 21.41 36.07 16.55
CA ALA A 315 20.59 34.87 16.60
C ALA A 315 19.14 35.22 17.00
N SER A 316 18.20 34.94 16.09
CA SER A 316 16.77 34.95 16.37
C SER A 316 16.37 33.68 17.12
N ARG A 317 15.38 33.80 18.01
CA ARG A 317 14.82 32.67 18.75
C ARG A 317 13.31 32.75 18.68
N LEU A 318 12.70 31.71 18.10
CA LEU A 318 11.26 31.61 17.95
C LEU A 318 10.76 30.33 18.63
N GLN A 319 9.51 30.36 19.07
CA GLN A 319 8.81 29.19 19.60
C GLN A 319 7.35 29.18 19.18
N ALA A 320 6.80 27.97 19.04
CA ALA A 320 5.38 27.78 18.79
C ALA A 320 4.86 26.47 19.39
N LEU A 321 3.65 26.51 19.92
CA LEU A 321 2.84 25.32 20.16
C LEU A 321 1.86 25.16 19.01
N VAL A 322 2.12 24.17 18.16
CA VAL A 322 1.43 23.98 16.89
C VAL A 322 0.53 22.75 16.94
N LEU A 323 -0.75 22.94 16.61
CA LEU A 323 -1.66 21.85 16.29
C LEU A 323 -1.64 21.65 14.77
N GLY A 324 -1.16 20.50 14.32
CA GLY A 324 -1.02 20.17 12.90
C GLY A 324 -1.83 18.93 12.50
N TYR A 325 -2.40 18.96 11.30
CA TYR A 325 -3.06 17.84 10.65
C TYR A 325 -2.48 17.63 9.24
N ASN A 326 -1.93 16.44 9.01
CA ASN A 326 -1.50 15.98 7.70
C ASN A 326 -2.48 14.91 7.21
N TRP A 327 -2.93 15.04 5.97
CA TRP A 327 -3.71 14.04 5.25
C TRP A 327 -2.99 13.70 3.95
N ASN A 328 -2.73 12.42 3.71
CA ASN A 328 -2.01 11.95 2.55
C ASN A 328 -2.72 10.75 1.94
N ARG A 329 -3.15 10.86 0.69
CA ARG A 329 -3.68 9.76 -0.11
C ARG A 329 -2.67 9.36 -1.18
N ARG A 330 -2.38 8.07 -1.29
CA ARG A 330 -1.49 7.50 -2.32
C ARG A 330 -2.19 6.35 -3.02
N ASP A 331 -2.75 6.65 -4.17
CA ASP A 331 -3.54 5.72 -4.98
C ASP A 331 -2.77 5.44 -6.28
N LEU A 332 -1.84 4.50 -6.22
CA LEU A 332 -0.87 4.21 -7.28
C LEU A 332 -0.96 2.74 -7.70
N ASP A 333 -0.66 2.47 -8.96
CA ASP A 333 -0.52 1.11 -9.49
C ASP A 333 0.66 0.35 -8.89
N ASP A 334 1.80 1.02 -8.74
CA ASP A 334 3.01 0.49 -8.11
C ASP A 334 3.60 1.50 -7.11
N PRO A 335 3.92 1.11 -5.87
CA PRO A 335 4.43 2.03 -4.84
C PRO A 335 5.88 2.48 -5.06
N ILE A 336 6.66 1.75 -5.86
CA ILE A 336 8.09 1.97 -6.11
C ILE A 336 8.28 2.68 -7.46
N SER A 337 7.57 2.23 -8.49
CA SER A 337 7.69 2.72 -9.85
C SER A 337 6.30 3.04 -10.45
N PRO A 338 5.59 4.05 -9.93
CA PRO A 338 4.25 4.38 -10.37
C PRO A 338 4.19 4.82 -11.83
N ALA A 339 3.21 4.32 -12.58
CA ALA A 339 2.90 4.75 -13.93
C ALA A 339 1.44 5.23 -14.10
N LEU A 340 0.58 4.90 -13.14
CA LEU A 340 -0.83 5.28 -13.12
C LEU A 340 -1.28 5.62 -11.70
N GLY A 341 -2.04 6.70 -11.55
CA GLY A 341 -2.71 7.03 -10.31
C GLY A 341 -2.39 8.44 -9.80
N ASN A 342 -2.52 8.66 -8.50
CA ASN A 342 -2.33 9.96 -7.90
C ASN A 342 -1.80 9.91 -6.46
N VAL A 343 -1.10 10.98 -6.08
CA VAL A 343 -0.74 11.29 -4.70
C VAL A 343 -1.29 12.66 -4.37
N ILE A 344 -2.05 12.75 -3.28
CA ILE A 344 -2.62 14.00 -2.78
C ILE A 344 -2.15 14.17 -1.35
N SER A 345 -1.51 15.30 -1.04
CA SER A 345 -1.08 15.64 0.30
C SER A 345 -1.67 17.00 0.69
N VAL A 346 -2.29 17.06 1.86
CA VAL A 346 -2.84 18.28 2.44
C VAL A 346 -2.29 18.42 3.86
N ARG A 347 -1.79 19.60 4.18
CA ARG A 347 -1.29 19.96 5.51
C ARG A 347 -1.96 21.24 5.97
N VAL A 348 -2.52 21.19 7.17
CA VAL A 348 -3.06 22.37 7.86
C VAL A 348 -2.47 22.39 9.26
N ALA A 349 -1.97 23.53 9.68
CA ALA A 349 -1.45 23.70 11.03
C ALA A 349 -1.78 25.10 11.56
N GLY A 350 -1.88 25.22 12.88
CA GLY A 350 -2.11 26.51 13.51
C GLY A 350 -1.46 26.63 14.88
N ALA A 351 -1.06 27.86 15.19
CA ALA A 351 -0.54 28.24 16.49
C ALA A 351 -1.24 29.53 16.95
N ALA A 352 -1.34 29.73 18.26
CA ALA A 352 -1.93 30.92 18.84
C ALA A 352 -0.93 31.58 19.78
N ARG A 353 -0.71 32.90 19.64
CA ARG A 353 0.23 33.65 20.48
C ARG A 353 -0.05 33.51 21.98
N ARG A 354 -1.31 33.30 22.36
CA ARG A 354 -1.73 33.09 23.77
C ARG A 354 -1.35 31.71 24.32
N LEU A 355 -0.83 30.80 23.50
CA LEU A 355 -0.52 29.42 23.84
C LEU A 355 0.93 29.11 23.44
N LEU A 356 1.90 29.50 24.29
CA LEU A 356 3.33 29.17 24.15
C LEU A 356 3.89 29.41 22.72
N SER A 357 3.41 30.45 22.04
CA SER A 357 3.82 30.81 20.67
C SER A 357 4.14 32.29 20.59
N ASP A 358 5.14 32.67 19.79
CA ASP A 358 5.50 34.09 19.65
C ASP A 358 4.55 34.87 18.72
N THR A 359 3.87 34.17 17.81
CA THR A 359 2.83 34.72 16.92
C THR A 359 1.67 33.75 16.72
N SER A 360 0.49 34.28 16.40
CA SER A 360 -0.61 33.45 15.88
C SER A 360 -0.43 33.26 14.38
N PHE A 361 -0.60 32.04 13.90
CA PHE A 361 -0.59 31.74 12.47
C PHE A 361 -1.45 30.53 12.11
N VAL A 362 -1.84 30.45 10.84
CA VAL A 362 -2.41 29.29 10.18
C VAL A 362 -1.59 29.00 8.93
N HIS A 363 -1.02 27.81 8.84
CA HIS A 363 -0.33 27.28 7.67
C HIS A 363 -1.26 26.33 6.92
N ALA A 364 -1.44 26.56 5.62
CA ALA A 364 -2.17 25.67 4.73
C ALA A 364 -1.30 25.33 3.51
N PHE A 365 -1.17 24.05 3.20
CA PHE A 365 -0.38 23.55 2.08
C PHE A 365 -1.07 22.37 1.39
N GLY A 366 -1.01 22.33 0.06
CA GLY A 366 -1.53 21.26 -0.76
C GLY A 366 -0.53 20.85 -1.85
N ARG A 367 -0.41 19.55 -2.08
CA ARG A 367 0.36 18.95 -3.18
C ARG A 367 -0.49 17.92 -3.91
N LEU A 368 -0.47 17.99 -5.23
CA LEU A 368 -1.07 17.01 -6.13
C LEU A 368 0.00 16.46 -7.06
N SER A 369 0.08 15.14 -7.18
CA SER A 369 0.88 14.45 -8.21
C SER A 369 -0.02 13.48 -8.97
N LEU A 370 -0.07 13.59 -10.29
CA LEU A 370 -0.87 12.76 -11.19
C LEU A 370 0.06 11.98 -12.12
N TYR A 371 -0.17 10.67 -12.20
CA TYR A 371 0.54 9.74 -13.08
C TYR A 371 -0.44 9.23 -14.12
N SER A 372 -0.13 9.46 -15.39
CA SER A 372 -0.98 9.04 -16.51
C SER A 372 -0.15 8.30 -17.55
N PRO A 373 -0.44 7.01 -17.84
CA PRO A 373 0.28 6.27 -18.87
C PRO A 373 0.02 6.91 -20.24
N MET A 374 1.04 6.90 -21.10
CA MET A 374 0.98 7.39 -22.47
C MET A 374 1.05 6.19 -23.43
N PRO A 375 -0.09 5.63 -23.88
CA PRO A 375 -0.15 4.36 -24.59
C PRO A 375 0.63 4.36 -25.91
N TRP A 376 0.83 5.54 -26.49
CA TRP A 376 1.47 5.69 -27.79
C TRP A 376 3.00 5.80 -27.73
N ARG A 377 3.62 5.82 -26.53
CA ARG A 377 5.07 6.08 -26.39
C ARG A 377 5.80 5.33 -25.25
N SER A 378 5.33 4.18 -24.78
CA SER A 378 6.03 3.37 -23.75
C SER A 378 6.52 4.18 -22.55
N GLY A 379 5.62 4.93 -21.92
CA GLY A 379 5.96 5.88 -20.86
C GLY A 379 4.76 6.41 -20.10
N TYR A 380 4.99 7.38 -19.21
CA TYR A 380 3.92 8.07 -18.48
C TYR A 380 4.23 9.57 -18.36
N LEU A 381 3.17 10.35 -18.19
CA LEU A 381 3.22 11.77 -17.85
C LEU A 381 3.00 11.94 -16.35
N LEU A 382 3.89 12.69 -15.72
CA LEU A 382 3.79 13.19 -14.35
C LEU A 382 3.42 14.67 -14.38
N LEU A 383 2.30 15.00 -13.75
CA LEU A 383 1.95 16.38 -13.43
C LEU A 383 2.04 16.56 -11.91
N ARG A 384 2.81 17.53 -11.44
CA ARG A 384 2.86 17.88 -10.02
C ARG A 384 2.52 19.35 -9.83
N GLY A 385 1.76 19.67 -8.80
CA GLY A 385 1.45 21.04 -8.41
C GLY A 385 1.46 21.17 -6.88
N ASP A 386 2.09 22.25 -6.41
CA ASP A 386 2.16 22.63 -4.99
C ASP A 386 1.58 24.03 -4.82
N VAL A 387 0.85 24.24 -3.73
CA VAL A 387 0.30 25.54 -3.33
C VAL A 387 0.32 25.66 -1.82
N GLY A 388 0.73 26.81 -1.30
CA GLY A 388 0.77 27.03 0.14
C GLY A 388 0.61 28.49 0.52
N GLN A 389 0.04 28.71 1.71
CA GLN A 389 -0.14 30.02 2.30
C GLN A 389 -0.09 29.97 3.82
N VAL A 390 0.58 30.96 4.40
CA VAL A 390 0.60 31.25 5.83
C VAL A 390 -0.17 32.53 6.09
N PHE A 391 -1.19 32.44 6.95
CA PHE A 391 -1.92 33.57 7.48
C PHE A 391 -1.39 33.83 8.89
N ALA A 392 -0.64 34.90 9.10
CA ALA A 392 0.00 35.19 10.39
C ALA A 392 -0.21 36.64 10.82
N GLU A 393 -0.25 36.89 12.14
CA GLU A 393 -0.20 38.24 12.69
C GLU A 393 1.14 38.92 12.32
N GLN A 394 2.25 38.21 12.48
CA GLN A 394 3.59 38.66 12.12
C GLN A 394 4.36 37.51 11.46
N VAL A 395 4.52 37.56 10.14
CA VAL A 395 5.23 36.51 9.37
C VAL A 395 6.67 36.32 9.84
N ALA A 396 7.36 37.40 10.23
CA ALA A 396 8.74 37.36 10.71
C ALA A 396 8.93 36.60 12.05
N LEU A 397 7.84 36.34 12.79
CA LEU A 397 7.86 35.58 14.04
C LEU A 397 7.34 34.14 13.86
N VAL A 398 7.03 33.72 12.63
CA VAL A 398 6.64 32.34 12.32
C VAL A 398 7.91 31.50 12.20
N PRO A 399 8.03 30.36 12.90
CA PRO A 399 9.16 29.46 12.75
C PRO A 399 9.34 28.99 11.29
N SER A 400 10.58 28.81 10.86
CA SER A 400 10.94 28.61 9.46
C SER A 400 10.34 27.34 8.83
N ASP A 401 10.04 26.32 9.64
CA ASP A 401 9.34 25.09 9.21
C ASP A 401 7.93 25.33 8.66
N TRP A 402 7.30 26.44 9.01
CA TRP A 402 5.96 26.79 8.54
C TRP A 402 5.98 27.82 7.41
N LEU A 403 7.14 28.33 7.04
CA LEU A 403 7.34 29.20 5.88
C LEU A 403 7.81 28.37 4.67
N PHE A 404 7.78 28.95 3.48
CA PHE A 404 8.06 28.24 2.24
C PHE A 404 9.38 28.67 1.60
N ARG A 405 10.22 27.68 1.26
CA ARG A 405 11.34 27.84 0.31
C ARG A 405 11.26 26.73 -0.73
N ILE A 406 11.59 27.06 -1.97
CA ILE A 406 11.65 26.10 -3.08
C ILE A 406 13.00 26.20 -3.81
N GLY A 407 13.27 25.28 -4.73
CA GLY A 407 14.55 25.08 -5.41
C GLY A 407 15.15 23.70 -5.13
N GLY A 408 15.71 23.06 -6.16
CA GLY A 408 16.30 21.72 -6.10
C GLY A 408 15.38 20.59 -6.59
N VAL A 409 15.87 19.35 -6.48
CA VAL A 409 15.36 18.15 -7.21
C VAL A 409 13.88 17.76 -7.01
N ASN A 410 13.19 18.32 -6.01
CA ASN A 410 11.79 18.00 -5.70
C ASN A 410 10.84 19.21 -5.78
N SER A 411 11.30 20.32 -6.33
CA SER A 411 10.51 21.54 -6.52
C SER A 411 10.77 22.16 -7.88
N VAL A 412 11.73 23.09 -7.99
CA VAL A 412 12.16 23.71 -9.24
C VAL A 412 13.59 23.28 -9.54
N ARG A 413 13.75 22.30 -10.43
CA ARG A 413 15.07 21.81 -10.87
C ARG A 413 15.79 22.86 -11.72
N GLY A 414 17.11 22.88 -11.64
CA GLY A 414 17.97 23.92 -12.22
C GLY A 414 18.35 25.02 -11.23
N TYR A 415 17.60 25.17 -10.13
CA TYR A 415 17.93 26.06 -9.03
C TYR A 415 18.56 25.30 -7.86
N ASP A 416 19.39 25.99 -7.10
CA ASP A 416 20.01 25.46 -5.90
C ASP A 416 18.96 25.11 -4.84
N TYR A 417 19.30 24.19 -3.95
CA TYR A 417 18.38 23.71 -2.93
C TYR A 417 17.87 24.86 -2.04
N GLN A 418 16.54 25.05 -2.02
CA GLN A 418 15.85 26.09 -1.27
C GLN A 418 16.26 27.55 -1.60
N SER A 419 16.87 27.81 -2.75
CA SER A 419 17.36 29.14 -3.14
C SER A 419 16.29 30.14 -3.57
N ILE A 420 15.04 29.70 -3.77
CA ILE A 420 13.92 30.57 -4.11
C ILE A 420 13.09 30.79 -2.84
N GLY A 421 13.00 32.04 -2.43
CA GLY A 421 12.40 32.50 -1.17
C GLY A 421 12.49 34.01 -1.07
N VAL A 422 12.33 34.55 0.14
CA VAL A 422 12.46 35.99 0.39
C VAL A 422 13.93 36.33 0.71
N PRO A 423 14.61 37.17 -0.10
CA PRO A 423 15.99 37.58 0.18
C PRO A 423 16.06 38.48 1.41
N GLN A 424 16.98 38.20 2.33
CA GLN A 424 17.23 39.01 3.53
C GLN A 424 18.71 38.91 3.92
N ASN A 425 19.42 40.04 4.04
CA ASN A 425 20.81 40.11 4.52
C ASN A 425 21.78 39.14 3.81
N GLY A 426 21.64 38.93 2.50
CA GLY A 426 22.47 37.99 1.74
C GLY A 426 22.12 36.51 1.95
N ALA A 427 21.05 36.22 2.69
CA ALA A 427 20.44 34.91 2.86
C ALA A 427 19.07 34.82 2.18
N VAL A 428 18.54 33.60 2.08
CA VAL A 428 17.18 33.33 1.56
C VAL A 428 16.34 32.69 2.66
N ILE A 429 15.38 33.45 3.18
CA ILE A 429 14.43 32.99 4.19
C ILE A 429 13.11 32.54 3.54
N GLY A 430 12.25 31.90 4.34
CA GLY A 430 10.95 31.41 3.86
C GLY A 430 9.94 32.53 3.57
N GLY A 431 9.19 32.37 2.49
CA GLY A 431 8.03 33.20 2.15
C GLY A 431 6.74 32.72 2.82
N ALA A 432 5.74 33.60 2.89
CA ALA A 432 4.41 33.27 3.40
C ALA A 432 3.52 32.57 2.36
N VAL A 433 3.85 32.65 1.07
CA VAL A 433 3.11 31.94 0.00
C VAL A 433 4.05 31.16 -0.88
N THR A 434 3.55 30.10 -1.49
CA THR A 434 4.27 29.35 -2.53
C THR A 434 3.32 28.78 -3.56
N ALA A 435 3.79 28.71 -4.80
CA ALA A 435 3.18 27.91 -5.84
C ALA A 435 4.26 27.32 -6.75
N SER A 436 4.14 26.04 -7.10
CA SER A 436 4.99 25.43 -8.11
C SER A 436 4.25 24.39 -8.94
N ALA A 437 4.69 24.18 -10.17
CA ALA A 437 4.17 23.20 -11.09
C ALA A 437 5.31 22.50 -11.83
N THR A 438 5.16 21.20 -12.07
CA THR A 438 6.05 20.37 -12.87
C THR A 438 5.23 19.62 -13.90
N ILE A 439 5.73 19.63 -15.13
CA ILE A 439 5.29 18.73 -16.19
C ILE A 439 6.49 17.87 -16.55
N GLU A 440 6.37 16.55 -16.40
CA GLU A 440 7.45 15.62 -16.69
C GLU A 440 6.95 14.44 -17.50
N TYR A 441 7.66 14.10 -18.56
CA TYR A 441 7.44 12.92 -19.36
C TYR A 441 8.56 11.92 -19.14
N GLN A 442 8.22 10.69 -18.73
CA GLN A 442 9.16 9.60 -18.59
C GLN A 442 8.95 8.53 -19.66
N HIS A 443 10.00 8.23 -20.42
CA HIS A 443 10.00 7.21 -21.46
C HIS A 443 10.86 6.01 -21.04
N ALA A 444 10.28 4.81 -21.03
CA ALA A 444 11.01 3.59 -20.76
C ALA A 444 11.71 3.07 -22.03
N PHE A 445 13.03 2.95 -21.98
CA PHE A 445 13.84 2.41 -23.08
C PHE A 445 14.43 1.03 -22.76
N ALA A 446 14.35 0.59 -21.50
CA ALA A 446 14.62 -0.78 -21.04
C ALA A 446 13.77 -1.07 -19.78
N PRO A 447 13.62 -2.34 -19.34
CA PRO A 447 12.71 -2.71 -18.25
C PRO A 447 12.88 -1.92 -16.94
N SER A 448 14.11 -1.54 -16.61
CA SER A 448 14.45 -0.78 -15.39
C SER A 448 15.02 0.61 -15.67
N TRP A 449 14.99 1.07 -16.92
CA TRP A 449 15.63 2.32 -17.32
C TRP A 449 14.66 3.26 -18.05
N ARG A 450 14.69 4.53 -17.65
CA ARG A 450 13.83 5.58 -18.21
C ARG A 450 14.63 6.86 -18.50
N TRP A 451 14.23 7.58 -19.55
CA TRP A 451 14.60 8.98 -19.75
C TRP A 451 13.48 9.85 -19.21
N ALA A 452 13.83 10.98 -18.60
CA ALA A 452 12.87 11.97 -18.13
C ALA A 452 13.15 13.32 -18.80
N ALA A 453 12.13 13.93 -19.37
CA ALA A 453 12.16 15.31 -19.84
C ALA A 453 11.12 16.10 -19.04
N PHE A 454 11.52 17.23 -18.46
CA PHE A 454 10.67 17.98 -17.55
C PHE A 454 10.81 19.48 -17.72
N ILE A 455 9.78 20.19 -17.30
CA ILE A 455 9.77 21.64 -17.10
C ILE A 455 9.16 21.88 -15.73
N ASP A 456 9.89 22.61 -14.89
CA ASP A 456 9.42 23.05 -13.59
C ASP A 456 9.21 24.56 -13.61
N ALA A 457 8.26 25.06 -12.84
CA ALA A 457 8.09 26.49 -12.61
C ALA A 457 7.57 26.74 -11.20
N GLY A 458 8.02 27.79 -10.52
CA GLY A 458 7.47 28.13 -9.22
C GLY A 458 8.05 29.37 -8.57
N ASP A 459 7.45 29.77 -7.45
CA ASP A 459 7.97 30.82 -6.59
C ASP A 459 7.58 30.62 -5.12
N ALA A 460 8.32 31.25 -4.20
CA ALA A 460 8.01 31.34 -2.79
C ALA A 460 8.35 32.76 -2.28
N THR A 461 7.34 33.51 -1.83
CA THR A 461 7.46 34.95 -1.59
C THR A 461 6.58 35.42 -0.42
N SER A 462 6.62 36.71 -0.08
CA SER A 462 5.86 37.29 1.02
C SER A 462 4.35 37.38 0.78
N SER A 463 3.91 37.48 -0.49
CA SER A 463 2.49 37.61 -0.85
C SER A 463 2.24 37.22 -2.31
N TRP A 464 1.00 36.84 -2.63
CA TRP A 464 0.61 36.46 -4.00
C TRP A 464 0.86 37.55 -5.05
N SER A 465 0.82 38.82 -4.67
CA SER A 465 1.14 39.97 -5.54
C SER A 465 2.59 40.01 -6.00
N ASN A 466 3.48 39.35 -5.27
CA ASN A 466 4.93 39.41 -5.47
C ASN A 466 5.45 38.16 -6.20
N VAL A 467 4.56 37.30 -6.69
CA VAL A 467 4.94 36.04 -7.34
C VAL A 467 5.55 36.33 -8.72
N THR A 468 6.79 35.86 -8.89
CA THR A 468 7.54 35.86 -10.16
C THR A 468 7.98 34.44 -10.48
N LEU A 469 7.39 33.83 -11.51
CA LEU A 469 7.65 32.43 -11.84
C LEU A 469 9.10 32.21 -12.32
N HIS A 470 9.89 31.52 -11.50
CA HIS A 470 11.17 30.94 -11.88
C HIS A 470 10.92 29.69 -12.72
N ARG A 471 11.67 29.50 -13.80
CA ARG A 471 11.56 28.36 -14.75
C ARG A 471 12.93 27.80 -15.08
#